data_AF-A0A535NNT8-F1
#
_entry.id   AF-A0A535NNT8-F1
#
_cell.length_a   1.000
_cell.length_b   1.000
_cell.length_c   1.000
_cell.angle_alpha   90.00
_cell.angle_beta   90.00
_cell.angle_gamma   90.00
#
_symmetry.space_group_name_H-M   'P 1'
#
loop_
_entity.id
_entity.type
_entity.pdbx_description
1 polymer ?
#
loop_
_entity_poly.entity_id
_entity_poly.type
_entity_poly.pdbx_seq_one_letter_code
_entity_poly.pdbx_strand_id
1 'polypeptide(L)' 'MKRNRSIPQPTVIPVLIYPDVRAAVAWLCTAFGFVERIRIGESHRSQLRFGDGALIVA' A
#
# COMPACT_ATOMS: atom_id res chain seq x y z
N MET A 1 6.18 23.24 -9.21
CA MET A 1 5.94 21.81 -9.51
C MET A 1 4.45 21.50 -9.30
N LYS A 2 3.80 20.73 -10.19
CA LYS A 2 2.39 20.33 -9.99
C LYS A 2 2.31 19.19 -8.98
N ARG A 3 1.37 19.29 -8.04
CA ARG A 3 1.08 18.26 -7.02
C ARG A 3 0.51 17.03 -7.73
N ASN A 4 1.19 15.89 -7.62
CA ASN A 4 0.63 14.62 -8.07
C ASN A 4 -0.53 14.21 -7.15
N ARG A 5 -1.75 14.16 -7.69
CA ARG A 5 -2.96 13.81 -6.93
C ARG A 5 -3.21 12.30 -6.87
N SER A 6 -2.53 11.50 -7.70
CA SER A 6 -2.68 10.04 -7.68
C SER A 6 -1.85 9.38 -6.58
N ILE A 7 -0.79 10.02 -6.09
CA ILE A 7 0.04 9.52 -4.99
C ILE A 7 -0.37 10.18 -3.66
N PRO A 8 -0.59 9.41 -2.58
CA PRO A 8 -0.69 9.96 -1.23
C PRO A 8 0.58 10.72 -0.85
N GLN A 9 0.48 11.61 0.14
CA GLN A 9 1.55 12.54 0.50
C GLN A 9 2.07 12.36 1.93
N PRO A 10 2.48 11.14 2.31
CA PRO A 10 3.35 11.00 3.47
C PRO A 10 4.77 11.45 3.12
N THR A 11 5.56 11.76 4.14
CA THR A 11 6.98 12.10 3.99
C THR A 11 7.79 10.95 3.37
N VAL A 12 7.39 9.70 3.63
CA VAL A 12 8.02 8.47 3.11
C VAL A 12 6.92 7.44 2.80
N ILE A 13 7.11 6.66 1.72
CA ILE A 13 6.28 5.50 1.38
C ILE A 13 7.19 4.27 1.37
N PRO A 14 7.23 3.44 2.44
CA PRO A 14 8.01 2.23 2.44
C PRO A 14 7.42 1.19 1.48
N VAL A 15 8.29 0.32 0.98
CA VAL A 15 7.91 -0.87 0.21
C VAL A 15 8.21 -2.09 1.07
N LEU A 16 7.18 -2.89 1.35
CA LEU A 16 7.30 -4.15 2.08
C LEU A 16 7.26 -5.29 1.06
N ILE A 17 8.30 -6.12 1.05
CA ILE A 17 8.42 -7.25 0.13
C ILE A 17 7.86 -8.50 0.80
N TYR A 18 6.87 -9.13 0.17
CA TYR A 18 6.27 -10.38 0.60
C TYR A 18 6.22 -11.38 -0.56
N PRO A 19 6.41 -12.68 -0.28
CA PRO A 19 6.34 -13.71 -1.33
C PRO A 19 4.94 -13.84 -1.93
N ASP A 20 3.90 -13.51 -1.17
CA ASP A 20 2.52 -13.46 -1.61
C ASP A 20 1.90 -12.10 -1.25
N VAL A 21 1.80 -11.24 -2.26
CA VAL A 21 1.22 -9.90 -2.14
C VAL A 21 -0.22 -9.96 -1.63
N ARG A 22 -1.02 -10.93 -2.06
CA ARG A 22 -2.45 -11.01 -1.71
C ARG A 22 -2.64 -11.45 -0.28
N ALA A 23 -1.91 -12.48 0.15
CA ALA A 23 -1.91 -12.93 1.53
C ALA A 23 -1.43 -11.81 2.47
N ALA A 24 -0.36 -11.10 2.09
CA ALA A 24 0.16 -9.98 2.87
C ALA A 24 -0.86 -8.84 2.98
N VAL A 25 -1.49 -8.42 1.88
CA VAL A 25 -2.53 -7.38 1.91
C VAL A 25 -3.70 -7.80 2.81
N ALA A 26 -4.21 -9.03 2.66
CA ALA A 26 -5.33 -9.51 3.48
C ALA A 26 -4.99 -9.51 4.98
N TRP A 27 -3.80 -9.98 5.34
CA TRP A 27 -3.34 -10.01 6.72
C TRP A 27 -3.12 -8.61 7.28
N LEU A 28 -2.44 -7.72 6.54
CA LEU A 28 -2.15 -6.35 6.99
C LEU A 28 -3.42 -5.52 7.18
N CYS A 29 -4.41 -5.67 6.29
CA CYS A 29 -5.70 -5.03 6.44
C CYS A 29 -6.45 -5.54 7.68
N THR A 30 -6.42 -6.86 7.93
CA THR A 30 -7.13 -7.47 9.07
C THR A 30 -6.45 -7.17 10.40
N ALA A 31 -5.13 -7.29 10.47
CA ALA A 31 -4.36 -7.17 11.72
C ALA A 31 -4.15 -5.72 12.15
N PHE A 32 -3.96 -4.80 11.20
CA PHE A 32 -3.63 -3.40 11.49
C PHE A 32 -4.69 -2.40 11.05
N GLY A 33 -5.77 -2.84 10.39
CA GLY A 33 -6.79 -1.93 9.86
C GLY A 33 -6.30 -1.10 8.68
N PHE A 34 -5.29 -1.58 7.94
CA PHE A 34 -4.87 -0.93 6.71
C PHE A 34 -5.97 -0.98 5.65
N VAL A 35 -6.00 0.01 4.76
CA VAL A 35 -6.98 0.07 3.67
C VAL A 35 -6.27 0.02 2.33
N GLU A 36 -6.60 -0.99 1.51
CA GLU A 36 -6.11 -1.11 0.14
C GLU A 36 -6.70 0.01 -0.74
N ARG A 37 -5.83 0.79 -1.40
CA ARG A 37 -6.22 1.92 -2.25
C ARG A 37 -6.07 1.63 -3.73
N ILE A 38 -4.97 0.98 -4.10
CA ILE A 38 -4.62 0.68 -5.49
C ILE A 38 -4.08 -0.74 -5.55
N ARG A 39 -4.53 -1.49 -6.54
CA ARG A 39 -4.01 -2.80 -6.90
C ARG A 39 -3.40 -2.73 -8.30
N ILE A 40 -2.20 -3.27 -8.46
CA ILE A 40 -1.48 -3.33 -9.72
C ILE A 40 -1.11 -4.79 -9.97
N GLY A 41 -1.91 -5.49 -10.79
CA GLY A 41 -1.78 -6.93 -10.98
C GLY A 41 -2.09 -7.74 -9.72
N GLU A 42 -2.22 -9.06 -9.86
CA GLU A 42 -2.55 -9.92 -8.71
C GLU A 42 -1.36 -10.09 -7.76
N SER A 43 -0.15 -10.27 -8.31
CA SER A 43 1.07 -10.57 -7.55
C SER A 43 2.18 -9.51 -7.72
N HIS A 44 1.85 -8.32 -8.23
CA HIS A 44 2.88 -7.31 -8.51
C HIS A 44 2.96 -6.25 -7.41
N ARG A 45 1.96 -5.37 -7.25
CA ARG A 45 1.97 -4.37 -6.17
C ARG A 45 0.59 -4.01 -5.67
N SER A 46 0.49 -3.69 -4.38
CA SER A 46 -0.68 -3.06 -3.78
C SER A 46 -0.28 -1.87 -2.93
N GLN A 47 -1.03 -0.78 -3.01
CA GLN A 47 -0.84 0.38 -2.15
C GLN A 47 -1.83 0.35 -1.00
N LEU A 48 -1.33 0.46 0.23
CA LEU A 48 -2.14 0.54 1.44
C LEU A 48 -2.05 1.92 2.09
N ARG A 49 -3.07 2.29 2.85
CA ARG A 49 -3.15 3.51 3.66
C ARG A 49 -3.41 3.16 5.12
N PHE A 50 -2.81 3.95 6.01
CA PHE A 50 -3.12 3.95 7.45
C PHE A 50 -3.07 5.39 7.98
N GLY A 51 -4.22 5.94 8.39
CA GLY A 51 -4.32 7.38 8.71
C GLY A 51 -3.83 8.23 7.53
N ASP A 52 -2.82 9.08 7.76
CA ASP A 52 -2.19 9.88 6.71
C ASP A 52 -0.91 9.25 6.12
N GLY A 53 -0.55 8.06 6.59
CA GLY A 53 0.52 7.23 6.06
C GLY A 53 0.11 6.44 4.83
N ALA A 54 1.11 6.06 4.01
CA ALA A 54 0.93 5.12 2.92
C ALA A 54 2.14 4.18 2.81
N LEU A 55 1.90 2.96 2.34
CA LEU A 55 2.93 1.98 2.05
C LEU A 55 2.59 1.19 0.78
N ILE A 56 3.58 0.51 0.23
CA ILE A 56 3.42 -0.41 -0.89
C ILE A 56 3.76 -1.82 -0.40
N VAL A 57 2.96 -2.81 -0.79
CA VAL A 57 3.26 -4.24 -0.70
C VAL A 57 3.66 -4.70 -2.10
N ALA A 58 4.77 -5.43 -2.21
CA ALA A 58 5.30 -5.97 -3.46
C ALA A 58 5.85 -7.38 -3.28
#